data_AF-K6DEE0-F1
#
_entry.id   AF-K6DEE0-F1
#
_cell.length_a   1.000
_cell.length_b   1.000
_cell.length_c   1.000
_cell.angle_alpha   90.00
_cell.angle_beta   90.00
_cell.angle_gamma   90.00
#
_symmetry.space_group_name_H-M   'P 1'
#
loop_
_entity.id
_entity.type
_entity.pdbx_description
1 polymer ?
#
loop_
_entity_poly.entity_id
_entity_poly.type
_entity_poly.pdbx_seq_one_letter_code
_entity_poly.pdbx_strand_id
1 'polypeptide(L)'
;MGIKVYKPTTNGRRNMTGSDFAEITTSTPEKSLLVSMSKTAGRNNTGRITVRHHGGGHKRKYRMIDFKRTTDNVVAKVATIEYDPNRTANIALIVYANGGCQPYSRAT
;
A
#
# COMPACT_ATOMS: atom_id res chain seq x y z
N MET A 1 2.30 13.89 3.01
CA MET A 1 1.17 13.80 2.05
C MET A 1 0.37 15.10 2.05
N GLY A 2 0.45 15.87 0.96
CA GLY A 2 -0.37 17.05 0.76
C GLY A 2 -1.77 16.70 0.25
N ILE A 3 -2.70 17.64 0.43
CA ILE A 3 -4.09 17.52 0.00
C ILE A 3 -4.28 18.33 -1.28
N LYS A 4 -4.67 17.65 -2.35
CA LYS A 4 -5.08 18.29 -3.61
C LYS A 4 -6.58 18.55 -3.61
N VAL A 5 -6.96 19.82 -3.66
CA VAL A 5 -8.36 20.25 -3.83
C VAL A 5 -8.66 20.40 -5.32
N TYR A 6 -9.73 19.75 -5.81
CA TYR A 6 -10.11 19.81 -7.23
C TYR A 6 -11.02 21.02 -7.53
N LYS A 7 -10.91 21.57 -8.75
CA LYS A 7 -11.86 22.59 -9.21
C LYS A 7 -13.28 21.99 -9.36
N PRO A 8 -14.35 22.72 -9.02
CA PRO A 8 -15.73 22.22 -9.03
C PRO A 8 -16.31 22.18 -10.45
N THR A 9 -15.71 21.40 -11.35
CA THR A 9 -16.17 21.27 -12.75
C THR A 9 -17.43 20.42 -12.88
N THR A 10 -17.72 19.59 -11.88
CA THR A 10 -18.94 18.76 -11.79
C THR A 10 -19.39 18.69 -10.34
N ASN A 11 -20.67 18.40 -10.09
CA ASN A 11 -21.21 18.27 -8.72
C ASN A 11 -20.45 17.23 -7.88
N GLY A 12 -20.06 16.11 -8.48
CA GLY A 12 -19.26 15.08 -7.80
C GLY A 12 -17.83 15.52 -7.43
N ARG A 13 -17.26 16.50 -8.14
CA ARG A 13 -15.90 17.02 -7.85
C ARG A 13 -15.89 18.17 -6.84
N ARG A 14 -17.03 18.80 -6.54
CA ARG A 14 -17.12 20.05 -5.75
C ARG A 14 -16.43 19.97 -4.38
N ASN A 15 -16.62 18.86 -3.67
CA ASN A 15 -16.04 18.63 -2.34
C ASN A 15 -14.96 17.53 -2.37
N MET A 16 -14.52 17.12 -3.56
CA MET A 16 -13.55 16.05 -3.70
C MET A 16 -12.14 16.58 -3.40
N THR A 17 -11.42 15.84 -2.56
CA THR A 17 -9.99 16.04 -2.29
C THR A 17 -9.24 14.75 -2.57
N GLY A 18 -7.99 14.86 -3.02
CA GLY A 18 -7.10 13.72 -3.27
C GLY A 18 -5.76 13.88 -2.57
N SER A 19 -5.00 12.79 -2.47
CA SER A 19 -3.59 12.87 -2.10
C SER A 19 -2.78 13.43 -3.28
N ASP A 20 -1.77 14.25 -2.98
CA ASP A 20 -0.86 14.83 -3.97
C ASP A 20 0.21 13.86 -4.47
N PHE A 21 0.42 12.75 -3.76
CA PHE A 21 1.37 11.69 -4.09
C PHE A 21 2.83 12.16 -4.30
N ALA A 22 3.20 13.32 -3.75
CA ALA A 22 4.50 13.95 -3.99
C ALA A 22 5.70 13.12 -3.47
N GLU A 23 5.48 12.32 -2.44
CA GLU A 23 6.50 11.45 -1.82
C GLU A 23 6.72 10.14 -2.57
N ILE A 24 5.90 9.82 -3.58
CA ILE A 24 5.97 8.55 -4.30
C ILE A 24 7.04 8.64 -5.38
N THR A 25 8.04 7.78 -5.31
CA THR A 25 9.15 7.75 -6.28
C THR A 25 8.88 6.81 -7.44
N THR A 26 8.00 5.82 -7.27
CA THR A 26 7.80 4.76 -8.28
C THR A 26 6.36 4.26 -8.28
N SER A 27 5.83 4.00 -9.47
CA SER A 27 4.46 3.49 -9.68
C SER A 27 4.37 1.97 -9.78
N THR A 28 5.49 1.31 -10.13
CA THR A 28 5.58 -0.14 -10.31
C THR A 28 6.17 -0.81 -9.07
N PRO A 29 5.42 -1.69 -8.39
CA PRO A 29 5.94 -2.42 -7.24
C PRO A 29 6.87 -3.57 -7.63
N GLU A 30 7.70 -3.98 -6.68
CA GLU A 30 8.67 -5.07 -6.82
C GLU A 30 7.96 -6.43 -6.94
N LYS A 31 8.20 -7.14 -8.04
CA LYS A 31 7.39 -8.33 -8.42
C LYS A 31 7.52 -9.48 -7.42
N SER A 32 8.71 -9.67 -6.86
CA SER A 32 9.02 -10.74 -5.91
C SER A 32 8.25 -10.62 -4.59
N LEU A 33 7.81 -9.40 -4.24
CA LEU A 33 7.13 -9.08 -2.98
C LEU A 33 5.60 -8.97 -3.11
N LEU A 34 5.05 -9.37 -4.26
CA LEU A 34 3.62 -9.31 -4.54
C LEU A 34 2.96 -10.68 -4.33
N VAL A 35 1.88 -10.66 -3.55
CA VAL A 35 1.03 -11.83 -3.33
C VAL A 35 -0.38 -11.54 -3.82
N SER A 36 -1.04 -12.56 -4.40
CA SER A 36 -2.43 -12.46 -4.79
C SER A 36 -3.31 -12.35 -3.53
N MET A 37 -4.26 -11.42 -3.54
CA MET A 37 -5.19 -11.21 -2.44
C MET A 37 -6.62 -11.41 -2.93
N SER A 38 -7.27 -12.48 -2.47
CA SER A 38 -8.68 -12.72 -2.70
C SER A 38 -9.53 -11.84 -1.78
N LYS A 39 -10.72 -11.46 -2.23
CA LYS A 39 -11.66 -10.66 -1.44
C LYS A 39 -12.68 -11.59 -0.80
N THR A 40 -12.88 -11.43 0.51
CA THR A 40 -13.90 -12.15 1.27
C THR A 40 -15.30 -11.52 1.12
N ALA A 41 -15.38 -10.24 0.72
CA ALA A 41 -16.63 -9.47 0.63
C ALA A 41 -17.48 -9.54 1.92
N GLY A 42 -16.82 -9.51 3.08
CA GLY A 42 -17.47 -9.55 4.40
C GLY A 42 -18.04 -10.92 4.79
N ARG A 43 -17.74 -11.98 4.03
CA ARG A 43 -18.18 -13.35 4.30
C ARG A 43 -17.12 -14.16 5.05
N ASN A 44 -17.57 -15.06 5.93
CA ASN A 44 -16.72 -16.03 6.63
C ASN A 44 -16.58 -17.36 5.84
N ASN A 45 -15.91 -18.34 6.44
CA ASN A 45 -15.71 -19.68 5.87
C ASN A 45 -16.99 -20.48 5.62
N THR A 46 -18.12 -20.17 6.29
CA THR A 46 -19.44 -20.77 6.01
C THR A 46 -20.25 -20.00 4.97
N GLY A 47 -19.67 -18.95 4.36
CA GLY A 47 -20.31 -18.14 3.33
C GLY A 47 -21.31 -17.11 3.86
N ARG A 48 -21.46 -16.99 5.19
CA ARG A 48 -22.37 -16.02 5.81
C ARG A 48 -21.72 -14.65 5.89
N ILE A 49 -22.50 -13.60 5.64
CA ILE A 49 -22.06 -12.21 5.84
C ILE A 49 -21.93 -11.99 7.34
N THR A 50 -20.70 -11.83 7.82
CA THR A 50 -20.40 -11.48 9.21
C THR A 50 -20.11 -9.99 9.37
N VAL A 51 -19.62 -9.34 8.31
CA VAL A 51 -19.37 -7.89 8.27
C VAL A 51 -20.12 -7.25 7.11
N ARG A 52 -21.01 -6.31 7.43
CA ARG A 52 -21.83 -5.58 6.44
C ARG A 52 -21.05 -4.46 5.76
N HIS A 53 -21.54 -4.00 4.60
CA HIS A 53 -20.93 -2.93 3.78
C HIS A 53 -19.53 -3.24 3.22
N HIS A 54 -19.12 -4.51 3.20
CA HIS A 54 -17.91 -4.96 2.53
C HIS A 54 -18.23 -5.70 1.23
N GLY A 55 -17.66 -5.26 0.11
CA GLY A 55 -17.89 -5.86 -1.20
C GLY A 55 -17.49 -4.89 -2.33
N GLY A 56 -17.22 -5.42 -3.52
CA GLY A 56 -16.79 -4.61 -4.66
C GLY A 56 -15.38 -4.03 -4.52
N GLY A 57 -15.18 -2.83 -5.08
CA GLY A 57 -13.90 -2.11 -5.11
C GLY A 57 -12.89 -2.67 -6.12
N HIS A 58 -11.80 -1.92 -6.37
CA HIS A 58 -10.75 -2.32 -7.30
C HIS A 58 -9.96 -3.55 -6.80
N LYS A 59 -9.47 -4.40 -7.72
CA LYS A 59 -8.61 -5.56 -7.38
C LYS A 59 -7.27 -5.07 -6.82
N ARG A 60 -6.78 -5.69 -5.75
CA ARG A 60 -5.53 -5.30 -5.08
C ARG A 60 -4.61 -6.52 -4.99
N LYS A 61 -3.30 -6.28 -5.03
CA LYS A 61 -2.27 -7.26 -4.69
C LYS A 61 -1.73 -6.91 -3.32
N TYR A 62 -1.46 -7.92 -2.50
CA TYR A 62 -0.83 -7.71 -1.21
C TYR A 62 0.67 -7.49 -1.38
N ARG A 63 1.21 -6.48 -0.70
CA ARG A 63 2.66 -6.22 -0.63
C ARG A 63 3.18 -6.74 0.70
N MET A 64 4.12 -7.68 0.63
CA MET A 64 4.75 -8.26 1.81
C MET A 64 5.58 -7.20 2.55
N ILE A 65 5.15 -6.86 3.76
CA ILE A 65 5.89 -5.96 4.65
C ILE A 65 6.64 -6.79 5.68
N ASP A 66 7.88 -6.39 5.96
CA ASP A 66 8.58 -6.79 7.15
C ASP A 66 8.16 -5.91 8.35
N PHE A 67 7.26 -6.45 9.16
CA PHE A 67 6.84 -5.82 10.42
C PHE A 67 7.74 -6.21 11.60
N LYS A 68 8.55 -7.27 11.47
CA LYS A 68 9.35 -7.79 12.59
C LYS A 68 10.71 -7.10 12.68
N ARG A 69 11.27 -6.66 11.54
CA ARG A 69 12.58 -5.97 11.47
C ARG A 69 13.66 -6.72 12.26
N THR A 70 13.81 -8.01 12.00
CA THR A 70 14.73 -8.89 12.76
C THR A 70 16.20 -8.71 12.39
N THR A 71 16.51 -7.86 11.42
CA THR A 71 17.86 -7.65 10.91
C THR A 71 18.50 -6.47 11.63
N ASP A 72 19.05 -6.72 12.81
CA ASP A 72 19.71 -5.71 13.62
C ASP A 72 21.10 -5.35 13.06
N ASN A 73 21.49 -4.08 13.21
CA ASN A 73 22.82 -3.55 12.87
C ASN A 73 23.28 -3.73 11.41
N VAL A 74 22.37 -4.02 10.48
CA VAL A 74 22.69 -4.05 9.04
C VAL A 74 22.28 -2.73 8.40
N VAL A 75 23.25 -2.07 7.77
CA VAL A 75 22.99 -0.86 7.00
C VAL A 75 22.11 -1.19 5.80
N ALA A 76 21.06 -0.39 5.64
CA ALA A 76 20.11 -0.54 4.56
C ALA A 76 19.86 0.81 3.89
N LYS A 77 19.59 0.78 2.59
CA LYS A 77 19.25 1.97 1.80
C LYS A 77 17.77 1.92 1.44
N VAL A 78 17.10 3.06 1.57
CA VAL A 78 15.77 3.26 0.99
C VAL A 78 15.92 3.42 -0.51
N ALA A 79 15.41 2.46 -1.28
CA ALA A 79 15.48 2.49 -2.73
C ALA A 79 14.34 3.32 -3.33
N THR A 80 13.11 3.05 -2.90
CA THR A 80 11.89 3.71 -3.41
C THR A 80 10.87 3.90 -2.30
N ILE A 81 10.01 4.91 -2.47
CA ILE A 81 8.80 5.12 -1.67
C ILE A 81 7.61 4.89 -2.60
N GLU A 82 6.68 4.05 -2.16
CA GLU A 82 5.57 3.59 -2.96
C GLU A 82 4.24 3.70 -2.22
N TYR A 83 3.16 3.92 -2.98
CA TYR A 83 1.80 3.80 -2.48
C TYR A 83 1.39 2.33 -2.34
N ASP A 84 0.85 1.93 -1.20
CA ASP A 84 0.22 0.62 -1.05
C ASP A 84 -1.30 0.72 -0.89
N PRO A 85 -2.11 0.04 -1.74
CA PRO A 85 -3.56 0.10 -1.66
C PRO A 85 -4.16 -0.70 -0.50
N ASN A 86 -3.39 -1.43 0.29
CA ASN A 86 -3.88 -2.27 1.39
C ASN A 86 -3.77 -1.59 2.76
N ARG A 87 -3.23 -0.38 2.82
CA ARG A 87 -3.06 0.42 4.04
C ARG A 87 -3.09 1.92 3.73
N THR A 88 -3.10 2.74 4.77
CA THR A 88 -3.09 4.21 4.65
C THR A 88 -1.69 4.79 4.54
N ALA A 89 -0.67 4.12 5.08
CA ALA A 89 0.71 4.57 5.06
C ALA A 89 1.42 4.21 3.75
N ASN A 90 2.34 5.07 3.31
CA ASN A 90 3.30 4.74 2.25
C ASN A 90 4.27 3.65 2.73
N ILE A 91 4.83 2.90 1.79
CA ILE A 91 5.85 1.89 2.06
C ILE A 91 7.17 2.27 1.39
N ALA A 92 8.27 1.88 2.03
CA ALA A 92 9.61 2.05 1.53
C ALA A 92 10.19 0.69 1.15
N LEU A 93 10.73 0.56 -0.07
CA LEU A 93 11.53 -0.59 -0.47
C LEU A 93 12.93 -0.44 0.14
N ILE A 94 13.32 -1.41 0.96
CA ILE A 94 14.62 -1.41 1.62
C ILE A 94 15.56 -2.38 0.92
N VAL A 95 16.76 -1.91 0.60
CA VAL A 95 17.85 -2.74 0.07
C VAL A 95 18.95 -2.82 1.10
N TYR A 96 19.19 -4.02 1.63
CA TYR A 96 20.28 -4.27 2.58
C TYR A 96 21.63 -4.42 1.86
N ALA A 97 22.70 -3.97 2.51
CA ALA A 97 24.06 -3.98 1.94
C ALA A 97 24.59 -5.39 1.61
N ASN A 98 24.06 -6.43 2.27
CA ASN A 98 24.47 -7.82 2.06
C ASN A 98 23.83 -8.49 0.81
N GLY A 99 23.12 -7.73 -0.03
CA GLY A 99 22.38 -8.29 -1.16
C GLY A 99 21.21 -9.20 -0.76
N GLY A 100 20.86 -9.22 0.53
CA GLY A 100 19.76 -10.01 1.07
C GLY A 100 18.39 -9.55 0.56
N CYS A 101 17.36 -10.35 0.87
CA CYS A 101 15.98 -10.09 0.50
C CYS A 101 15.59 -8.64 0.77
N GLN A 102 15.00 -7.97 -0.21
CA GLN A 102 14.51 -6.60 -0.10
C GLN A 102 13.12 -6.63 0.53
N PRO A 103 12.87 -6.22 1.78
CA PRO A 103 11.52 -6.11 2.29
C PRO A 103 10.94 -4.72 2.05
N TYR A 104 9.62 -4.64 2.03
CA TYR A 104 8.95 -3.37 2.29
C TYR A 104 8.90 -3.09 3.78
N SER A 105 9.06 -1.82 4.15
CA SER A 105 8.75 -1.33 5.50
C SER A 105 7.83 -0.12 5.42
N ARG A 106 7.27 0.30 6.55
CA ARG A 106 6.52 1.56 6.61
C ARG A 106 7.47 2.73 6.34
N ALA A 107 7.13 3.58 5.38
CA ALA A 107 7.83 4.84 5.17
C ALA A 107 7.54 5.77 6.36
N THR A 108 8.59 6.21 7.03
CA THR A 108 8.59 7.18 8.14
C THR A 108 9.49 8.33 7.79
#